data_AF-A0A1S2WY66-F1
#
_entry.id   AF-A0A1S2WY66-F1
#
_cell.length_a   1.000
_cell.length_b   1.000
_cell.length_c   1.000
_cell.angle_alpha   90.00
_cell.angle_beta   90.00
_cell.angle_gamma   90.00
#
_symmetry.space_group_name_H-M   'P 1'
#
loop_
_entity.id
_entity.type
_entity.pdbx_description
1 polymer ?
#
loop_
_entity_poly.entity_id
_entity_poly.type
_entity_poly.pdbx_seq_one_letter_code
_entity_poly.pdbx_strand_id
1 'polypeptide(L)'
;MFKSILVEDQQIKHLLSIIRSHYQSDNKNKFKEVNMLHVANRISDAQIRNYILDCWDELQRKLGHEVTLIENCCKKSIIQKLCKDSRDLSFAINTKPDNTSNEIHESIKKASNIDIVIKEFKL
;
A
#
# COMPACT_ATOMS: atom_id res chain seq x y z
N MET A 1 -0.28 11.75 -11.31
CA MET A 1 -1.30 10.66 -11.26
C MET A 1 -1.95 10.67 -9.89
N PHE A 2 -3.27 10.64 -9.79
CA PHE A 2 -3.99 10.60 -8.51
C PHE A 2 -4.28 9.16 -8.08
N LYS A 3 -4.26 8.90 -6.78
CA LYS A 3 -4.65 7.63 -6.16
C LYS A 3 -5.39 7.85 -4.85
N SER A 4 -6.38 7.01 -4.59
CA SER A 4 -7.08 6.92 -3.30
C SER A 4 -6.26 6.05 -2.35
N ILE A 5 -5.57 6.68 -1.41
CA ILE A 5 -4.62 6.06 -0.48
C ILE A 5 -5.30 5.85 0.87
N LEU A 6 -5.11 4.67 1.46
CA LEU A 6 -5.54 4.40 2.83
C LEU A 6 -4.72 5.24 3.80
N VAL A 7 -5.37 5.95 4.71
CA VAL A 7 -4.70 6.65 5.80
C VAL A 7 -4.17 5.61 6.79
N GLU A 8 -2.92 5.79 7.19
CA GLU A 8 -2.22 4.85 8.05
C GLU A 8 -2.74 4.86 9.50
N ASP A 9 -3.59 3.89 9.84
CA ASP A 9 -3.88 3.51 11.21
C ASP A 9 -2.82 2.52 11.76
N GLN A 10 -2.98 2.05 13.00
CA GLN A 10 -2.01 1.14 13.62
C GLN A 10 -1.88 -0.20 12.86
N GLN A 11 -2.99 -0.75 12.34
CA GLN A 11 -2.99 -2.03 11.63
C GLN A 11 -2.28 -1.90 10.28
N ILE A 12 -2.61 -0.85 9.53
CA ILE A 12 -1.98 -0.52 8.25
C ILE A 12 -0.49 -0.27 8.43
N LYS A 13 -0.09 0.53 9.43
CA LYS A 13 1.34 0.78 9.73
C LYS A 13 2.10 -0.50 10.01
N HIS A 14 1.51 -1.37 10.82
CA HIS A 14 2.13 -2.64 11.18
C HIS A 14 2.33 -3.53 9.95
N LEU A 15 1.28 -3.71 9.14
CA LEU A 15 1.35 -4.50 7.91
C LEU A 15 2.37 -3.92 6.91
N LEU A 16 2.36 -2.61 6.67
CA LEU A 16 3.33 -1.94 5.80
C LEU A 16 4.76 -2.10 6.32
N SER A 17 4.97 -2.09 7.64
CA SER A 17 6.28 -2.32 8.24
C SER A 17 6.80 -3.74 7.98
N ILE A 18 5.96 -4.76 8.17
CA ILE A 18 6.34 -6.15 7.91
C ILE A 18 6.63 -6.35 6.42
N ILE A 19 5.78 -5.82 5.54
CA ILE A 19 6.04 -5.83 4.10
C ILE A 19 7.39 -5.18 3.82
N ARG A 20 7.66 -3.99 4.35
CA ARG A 20 8.93 -3.26 4.12
C ARG A 20 10.16 -4.09 4.48
N SER A 21 10.11 -4.85 5.57
CA SER A 21 11.23 -5.67 6.06
C SER A 21 11.46 -6.95 5.27
N HIS A 22 10.42 -7.54 4.66
CA HIS A 22 10.51 -8.88 4.06
C HIS A 22 10.32 -8.91 2.54
N TYR A 23 9.66 -7.91 1.97
CA TYR A 23 9.40 -7.82 0.54
C TYR A 23 10.65 -7.34 -0.23
N GLN A 24 11.18 -8.18 -1.11
CA GLN A 24 12.30 -7.84 -1.98
C GLN A 24 11.79 -7.17 -3.27
N SER A 25 11.76 -5.84 -3.31
CA SER A 25 11.29 -5.12 -4.50
C SER A 25 12.30 -5.15 -5.65
N ASP A 26 11.80 -5.30 -6.88
CA ASP A 26 12.56 -5.12 -8.12
C ASP A 26 12.47 -3.67 -8.66
N ASN A 27 11.82 -2.77 -7.92
CA ASN A 27 11.53 -1.41 -8.36
C ASN A 27 12.78 -0.51 -8.31
N LYS A 28 13.41 -0.33 -9.49
CA LYS A 28 14.63 0.49 -9.70
C LYS A 28 14.32 1.99 -9.76
N ASN A 29 13.86 2.57 -8.65
CA ASN A 29 13.60 4.02 -8.49
C ASN A 29 12.40 4.59 -9.27
N LYS A 30 11.35 3.80 -9.50
CA LYS A 30 10.13 4.28 -10.15
C LYS A 30 8.96 4.30 -9.18
N PHE A 31 7.89 4.95 -9.61
CA PHE A 31 6.56 4.70 -9.07
C PHE A 31 6.04 3.37 -9.63
N LYS A 32 5.55 2.48 -8.76
CA LYS A 32 4.97 1.19 -9.16
C LYS A 32 3.78 0.86 -8.28
N GLU A 33 2.74 0.30 -8.89
CA GLU A 33 1.58 -0.26 -8.19
C GLU A 33 1.61 -1.77 -8.40
N VAL A 34 1.47 -2.52 -7.30
CA VAL A 34 1.59 -3.98 -7.32
C VAL A 34 0.46 -4.62 -6.50
N ASN A 35 -0.01 -5.78 -6.95
CA ASN A 35 -1.03 -6.54 -6.24
C ASN A 35 -0.43 -7.42 -5.14
N MET A 36 -1.31 -7.98 -4.31
CA MET A 36 -0.94 -8.87 -3.20
C MET A 36 -0.08 -10.06 -3.63
N LEU A 37 -0.42 -10.73 -4.75
CA LEU A 37 0.33 -11.89 -5.24
C LEU A 37 1.76 -11.53 -5.66
N HIS A 38 1.94 -10.36 -6.29
CA HIS A 38 3.25 -9.84 -6.65
C HIS A 38 4.16 -9.67 -5.43
N VAL A 39 3.61 -9.15 -4.34
CA VAL A 39 4.33 -8.97 -3.07
C VAL A 39 4.64 -10.32 -2.44
N ALA A 40 3.64 -11.20 -2.34
CA ALA A 40 3.79 -12.53 -1.75
C ALA A 40 4.87 -13.37 -2.43
N ASN A 41 4.92 -13.36 -3.77
CA ASN A 41 5.92 -14.11 -4.54
C ASN A 41 7.37 -13.62 -4.33
N ARG A 42 7.58 -12.47 -3.67
CA ARG A 42 8.90 -11.91 -3.37
C ARG A 42 9.21 -11.88 -1.87
N ILE A 43 8.50 -12.71 -1.10
CA ILE A 43 8.76 -12.97 0.31
C ILE A 43 9.18 -14.43 0.44
N SER A 44 10.45 -14.65 0.79
CA SER A 44 11.04 -15.99 0.90
C SER A 44 10.46 -16.79 2.06
N ASP A 45 10.28 -16.15 3.21
CA ASP A 45 9.75 -16.77 4.42
C ASP A 45 8.26 -17.10 4.27
N ALA A 46 7.91 -18.37 4.36
CA ALA A 46 6.54 -18.85 4.16
C ALA A 46 5.57 -18.39 5.25
N GLN A 47 6.02 -18.30 6.51
CA GLN A 47 5.17 -17.86 7.62
C GLN A 47 4.85 -16.38 7.47
N ILE A 48 5.85 -15.57 7.17
CA ILE A 48 5.65 -14.13 6.93
C ILE A 48 4.78 -13.89 5.69
N ARG A 49 5.01 -14.65 4.62
CA ARG A 49 4.18 -14.57 3.40
C ARG A 49 2.71 -14.85 3.70
N ASN A 50 2.42 -15.93 4.42
CA ASN A 50 1.04 -16.28 4.78
C ASN A 50 0.41 -15.22 5.70
N TYR A 51 1.16 -14.73 6.69
CA TYR A 51 0.70 -13.65 7.56
C TYR A 51 0.32 -12.39 6.77
N ILE A 52 1.16 -11.96 5.82
CA ILE A 52 0.87 -10.80 4.96
C ILE A 52 -0.37 -11.06 4.11
N LEU A 53 -0.51 -12.26 3.52
CA LEU A 53 -1.67 -12.63 2.71
C LEU A 53 -2.96 -12.56 3.53
N ASP A 54 -2.96 -13.11 4.75
CA ASP A 54 -4.14 -13.14 5.62
C ASP A 54 -4.54 -11.72 6.06
N CYS A 55 -3.58 -10.91 6.50
CA CYS A 55 -3.85 -9.53 6.92
C CYS A 55 -4.31 -8.65 5.74
N TRP A 56 -3.75 -8.84 4.56
CA TRP A 56 -4.14 -8.09 3.37
C TRP A 56 -5.52 -8.53 2.88
N ASP A 57 -5.83 -9.83 2.88
CA ASP A 57 -7.18 -10.31 2.56
C ASP A 57 -8.23 -9.79 3.55
N GLU A 58 -7.94 -9.80 4.86
CA GLU A 58 -8.80 -9.20 5.87
C GLU A 58 -9.03 -7.70 5.61
N LEU A 59 -7.97 -6.97 5.25
CA LEU A 59 -8.07 -5.56 4.87
C LEU A 59 -9.00 -5.36 3.67
N GLN A 60 -8.87 -6.18 2.61
CA GLN A 60 -9.78 -6.11 1.45
C GLN A 60 -11.22 -6.43 1.84
N ARG A 61 -11.44 -7.45 2.68
CA ARG A 61 -12.78 -7.81 3.16
C ARG A 61 -13.43 -6.69 3.99
N LYS A 62 -12.66 -6.02 4.85
CA LYS A 62 -13.14 -4.87 5.63
C LYS A 62 -13.52 -3.69 4.74
N LEU A 63 -12.74 -3.44 3.69
CA LEU A 63 -12.95 -2.32 2.79
C LEU A 63 -14.04 -2.61 1.73
N GLY A 64 -14.25 -3.87 1.37
CA GLY A 64 -15.13 -4.26 0.25
C GLY A 64 -14.53 -3.95 -1.13
N HIS A 65 -13.23 -3.67 -1.21
CA HIS A 65 -12.53 -3.26 -2.42
C HIS A 65 -11.17 -3.95 -2.55
N GLU A 66 -10.71 -4.11 -3.79
CA GLU A 66 -9.34 -4.56 -4.06
C GLU A 66 -8.33 -3.52 -3.54
N VAL A 67 -7.29 -4.01 -2.86
CA VAL A 67 -6.21 -3.21 -2.31
C VAL A 67 -4.91 -3.55 -3.03
N THR A 68 -4.20 -2.52 -3.47
CA THR A 68 -2.87 -2.62 -4.07
C THR A 68 -1.84 -1.92 -3.20
N LEU A 69 -0.57 -2.28 -3.37
CA LEU A 69 0.55 -1.59 -2.75
C LEU A 69 1.18 -0.63 -3.75
N ILE A 70 1.31 0.62 -3.33
CA ILE A 70 2.07 1.65 -4.04
C ILE A 70 3.49 1.67 -3.52
N GLU A 71 4.45 1.51 -4.42
CA GLU A 71 5.87 1.68 -4.18
C GLU A 71 6.32 3.00 -4.80
N ASN A 72 6.65 3.98 -3.97
CA ASN A 72 7.19 5.26 -4.42
C ASN A 72 8.68 5.38 -4.08
N CYS A 73 9.51 4.98 -5.04
CA CYS A 73 10.97 5.02 -4.92
C CYS A 73 11.61 6.28 -5.56
N CYS A 74 10.81 7.26 -6.02
CA CYS A 74 11.28 8.42 -6.79
C CYS A 74 11.99 9.49 -5.94
N LYS A 75 11.67 9.58 -4.63
CA LYS A 75 12.27 10.56 -3.71
C LYS A 75 13.41 9.93 -2.92
N LYS A 76 14.60 9.82 -3.51
CA LYS A 76 15.82 9.43 -2.77
C LYS A 76 16.74 10.63 -2.62
N SER A 77 16.85 11.17 -1.41
CA SER A 77 18.02 11.99 -1.05
C SER A 77 19.28 11.11 -1.02
N ILE A 78 20.48 11.70 -1.12
CA ILE A 78 21.76 10.97 -1.07
C ILE A 78 21.87 10.14 0.22
N ILE A 79 21.32 10.64 1.34
CA ILE A 79 21.29 9.97 2.65
C ILE A 79 20.37 8.73 2.62
N GLN A 80 19.24 8.81 1.94
CA GLN A 80 18.30 7.69 1.76
C GLN A 80 18.79 6.59 0.81
N LYS A 81 19.84 6.85 0.01
CA LYS A 81 20.51 5.80 -0.79
C LYS A 81 21.40 4.89 0.07
N LEU A 82 21.88 5.37 1.22
CA LEU A 82 22.78 4.62 2.11
C LEU A 82 22.01 3.69 3.05
N CYS A 83 20.79 4.05 3.46
CA CYS A 83 19.88 3.16 4.19
C CYS A 83 19.00 2.39 3.20
N LYS A 84 19.09 1.06 3.18
CA LYS A 84 18.30 0.17 2.29
C LYS A 84 16.76 0.26 2.47
N ASP A 85 16.27 0.97 3.48
CA ASP A 85 14.86 1.05 3.89
C ASP A 85 14.06 2.26 3.36
N SER A 86 14.57 2.98 2.35
CA SER A 86 13.98 4.25 1.88
C SER A 86 12.73 4.13 0.98
N ARG A 87 11.97 3.03 1.04
CA ARG A 87 10.75 2.84 0.24
C ARG A 87 9.53 3.45 0.94
N ASP A 88 8.96 4.49 0.34
CA ASP A 88 7.63 4.99 0.71
C ASP A 88 6.59 4.01 0.15
N LEU A 89 5.91 3.32 1.06
CA LEU A 89 4.92 2.30 0.76
C LEU A 89 3.57 2.81 1.24
N SER A 90 2.53 2.64 0.44
CA SER A 90 1.16 2.97 0.85
C SER A 90 0.19 1.99 0.23
N PHE A 91 -0.88 1.66 0.94
CA PHE A 91 -1.99 0.92 0.32
C PHE A 91 -2.90 1.88 -0.45
N ALA A 92 -3.34 1.44 -1.62
CA ALA A 92 -4.31 2.14 -2.44
C ALA A 92 -5.50 1.24 -2.75
N ILE A 93 -6.68 1.83 -2.79
CA ILE A 93 -7.87 1.17 -3.34
C ILE A 93 -8.01 1.53 -4.82
N ASN A 94 -8.43 0.55 -5.62
CA ASN A 94 -8.64 0.75 -7.04
C ASN A 94 -10.01 1.40 -7.31
N THR A 95 -10.15 2.66 -6.90
CA THR A 95 -11.32 3.51 -7.19
C THR A 95 -10.93 4.62 -8.15
N LYS A 96 -11.88 5.12 -8.96
CA LYS A 96 -11.63 6.34 -9.76
C LYS A 96 -11.38 7.50 -8.80
N PRO A 97 -10.19 8.12 -8.81
CA PRO A 97 -9.85 9.20 -7.89
C PRO A 97 -10.40 10.53 -8.44
N ASP A 98 -11.72 10.64 -8.52
CA ASP A 98 -12.44 11.84 -8.98
C ASP A 98 -13.55 12.21 -7.98
N ASN A 99 -14.31 13.25 -8.30
CA ASN A 99 -15.32 13.87 -7.44
C ASN A 99 -16.46 12.91 -7.04
N THR A 100 -16.60 11.77 -7.73
CA THR A 100 -17.58 10.72 -7.40
C THR A 100 -17.07 9.75 -6.31
N SER A 101 -15.80 9.86 -5.92
CA SER A 101 -15.18 8.97 -4.94
C SER A 101 -15.48 9.32 -3.49
N ASN A 102 -15.97 10.53 -3.19
CA ASN A 102 -16.27 10.95 -1.82
C ASN A 102 -17.32 10.05 -1.16
N GLU A 103 -18.41 9.72 -1.86
CA GLU A 103 -19.43 8.83 -1.31
C GLU A 103 -18.89 7.42 -1.02
N ILE A 104 -17.98 6.94 -1.89
CA ILE A 104 -17.30 5.65 -1.70
C ILE A 104 -16.37 5.73 -0.48
N HIS A 105 -15.59 6.81 -0.35
CA HIS A 105 -14.66 6.99 0.78
C HIS A 105 -15.40 7.09 2.11
N GLU A 106 -16.52 7.83 2.16
CA GLU A 106 -17.38 7.92 3.35
C GLU A 106 -18.03 6.58 3.69
N SER A 107 -18.49 5.84 2.68
CA SER A 107 -19.06 4.50 2.87
C SER A 107 -18.01 3.54 3.47
N ILE A 108 -16.80 3.54 2.92
CA ILE A 108 -15.68 2.75 3.44
C ILE A 108 -15.32 3.18 4.86
N LYS A 109 -15.21 4.49 5.13
CA LYS A 109 -14.89 5.00 6.46
C LYS A 109 -15.93 4.56 7.47
N LYS A 110 -17.23 4.63 7.13
CA LYS A 110 -18.33 4.19 7.99
C LYS A 110 -18.28 2.68 8.26
N ALA A 111 -17.93 1.86 7.27
CA ALA A 111 -17.93 0.40 7.39
C ALA A 111 -16.66 -0.16 8.07
N SER A 112 -15.51 0.44 7.82
CA SER A 112 -14.19 -0.09 8.20
C SER A 112 -13.45 0.75 9.25
N ASN A 113 -13.92 1.97 9.51
CA ASN A 113 -13.22 3.00 10.29
C ASN A 113 -11.86 3.43 9.69
N ILE A 114 -11.58 3.10 8.42
CA ILE A 114 -10.35 3.49 7.73
C ILE A 114 -10.62 4.72 6.86
N ASP A 115 -9.84 5.78 7.04
CA ASP A 115 -9.92 6.97 6.20
C ASP A 115 -9.17 6.77 4.88
N ILE A 116 -9.61 7.48 3.85
CA ILE A 116 -8.99 7.48 2.52
C ILE A 116 -8.71 8.92 2.11
N VAL A 117 -7.53 9.14 1.52
CA VAL A 117 -7.13 10.44 0.98
C VAL A 117 -6.72 10.32 -0.48
N ILE A 118 -7.08 11.31 -1.29
CA ILE A 118 -6.61 11.41 -2.67
C ILE A 118 -5.22 12.04 -2.66
N LYS A 119 -4.20 11.30 -3.14
CA LYS A 119 -2.81 11.76 -3.21
C LYS A 119 -2.35 11.83 -4.66
N GLU A 120 -1.69 12.93 -5.02
CA GLU A 120 -1.01 13.08 -6.31
C GLU A 120 0.41 12.52 -6.23
N PHE A 121 0.75 11.65 -7.18
CA PHE A 121 2.10 11.13 -7.41
C PHE A 121 2.67 11.68 -8.72
N LYS A 122 3.87 12.26 -8.64
CA LYS A 122 4.65 12.71 -9.80
C LYS A 122 5.44 11.52 -10.33
N LEU A 123 5.32 11.25 -11.63
CA LEU A 123 6.06 10.20 -12.33
C LEU A 123 7.48 10.66 -12.67
#